data_AF-A0A957J9R3-F1
#
_entry.id   AF-A0A957J9R3-F1
#
_cell.length_a   1.000
_cell.length_b   1.000
_cell.length_c   1.000
_cell.angle_alpha   90.00
_cell.angle_beta   90.00
_cell.angle_gamma   90.00
#
_symmetry.space_group_name_H-M   'P 1'
#
loop_
_entity.id
_entity.type
_entity.pdbx_description
1 polymer ?
#
loop_
_entity_poly.entity_id
_entity_poly.type
_entity_poly.pdbx_seq_one_letter_code
_entity_poly.pdbx_strand_id
1 'polypeptide(L)'
;MNDWTLTILTFLPLVGVVTILLLKPFGGETDTKIKGIAVGTSVITFLFSLFVLAQYNPALAGLQLEHKGDWIPSIGVSYYLGVDGLSILMILLTTFISMLGIASSWRPITDQVRNYFIFM
;
A
#
# COMPACT_ATOMS: atom_id res chain seq x y z
N MET A 1 21.44 8.86 -3.44
CA MET A 1 20.62 9.07 -2.23
C MET A 1 19.54 8.01 -2.27
N ASN A 2 19.51 7.06 -1.31
CA ASN A 2 18.54 5.97 -1.32
C ASN A 2 17.32 6.41 -0.51
N ASP A 3 16.30 6.92 -1.21
CA ASP A 3 15.03 7.25 -0.58
C ASP A 3 14.25 5.96 -0.30
N TRP A 4 13.73 5.77 0.91
CA TRP A 4 12.94 4.58 1.24
C TRP A 4 11.43 4.81 1.15
N THR A 5 11.01 6.04 0.86
CA THR A 5 9.60 6.47 0.89
C THR A 5 8.72 5.61 -0.01
N LEU A 6 9.13 5.41 -1.27
CA LEU A 6 8.35 4.59 -2.22
C LEU A 6 8.31 3.12 -1.81
N THR A 7 9.43 2.59 -1.32
CA THR A 7 9.51 1.22 -0.81
C THR A 7 8.56 1.01 0.38
N ILE A 8 8.55 1.95 1.33
CA ILE A 8 7.64 1.93 2.47
C ILE A 8 6.19 1.97 1.99
N LEU A 9 5.85 2.89 1.07
CA LEU A 9 4.49 2.99 0.53
C LEU A 9 4.05 1.67 -0.14
N THR A 10 4.93 1.03 -0.92
CA THR A 10 4.64 -0.24 -1.61
C THR A 10 4.33 -1.36 -0.62
N PHE A 11 5.06 -1.46 0.49
CA PHE A 11 4.91 -2.55 1.45
C PHE A 11 4.00 -2.24 2.64
N LEU A 12 3.55 -0.99 2.81
CA LEU A 12 2.70 -0.58 3.93
C LEU A 12 1.41 -1.41 4.07
N PRO A 13 0.69 -1.76 2.97
CA PRO A 13 -0.50 -2.61 3.07
C PRO A 13 -0.23 -4.00 3.67
N LEU A 14 1.00 -4.53 3.52
CA LEU A 14 1.35 -5.83 4.09
C LEU A 14 1.32 -5.84 5.63
N VAL A 15 1.48 -4.68 6.27
CA VAL A 15 1.33 -4.58 7.73
C VAL A 15 -0.10 -4.97 8.14
N GLY A 16 -1.10 -4.53 7.38
CA GLY A 16 -2.50 -4.92 7.59
C GLY A 16 -2.70 -6.43 7.39
N VAL A 17 -2.13 -6.99 6.32
CA VAL A 17 -2.19 -8.42 6.02
C VAL A 17 -1.60 -9.25 7.15
N VAL A 18 -0.38 -8.93 7.60
CA VAL A 18 0.29 -9.61 8.70
C VAL A 18 -0.55 -9.51 9.98
N THR A 19 -1.09 -8.33 10.27
CA THR A 19 -1.95 -8.12 11.45
C THR A 19 -3.21 -8.99 11.40
N ILE A 20 -3.86 -9.09 10.24
CA ILE A 20 -5.02 -9.96 10.02
C ILE A 20 -4.65 -11.44 10.19
N LEU A 21 -3.51 -11.87 9.65
CA LEU A 21 -3.03 -13.26 9.74
C LEU A 21 -2.79 -13.69 11.19
N LEU A 22 -2.30 -12.78 12.04
CA LEU A 22 -2.05 -13.05 13.47
C LEU A 22 -3.33 -13.15 14.31
N LEU A 23 -4.49 -12.72 13.81
CA LEU A 23 -5.76 -12.89 14.52
C LEU A 23 -6.17 -14.36 14.59
N LYS A 24 -6.67 -14.81 15.74
CA LYS A 24 -7.25 -16.15 15.89
C LYS A 24 -8.60 -16.23 15.13
N PRO A 25 -8.83 -17.27 14.31
CA PRO A 25 -10.04 -17.36 13.49
C PRO A 25 -11.24 -17.90 14.30
N PHE A 26 -11.96 -17.05 15.04
CA PHE A 26 -13.22 -17.47 15.70
C PHE A 26 -14.27 -16.34 15.78
N GLY A 27 -15.43 -16.55 15.16
CA GLY A 27 -16.67 -15.77 15.35
C GLY A 27 -16.75 -14.41 14.65
N GLY A 28 -17.96 -13.83 14.59
CA GLY A 28 -18.23 -12.56 13.88
C GLY A 28 -17.57 -11.30 14.48
N GLU A 29 -17.13 -11.35 15.75
CA GLU A 29 -16.31 -10.28 16.33
C GLU A 29 -14.94 -10.19 15.63
N THR A 30 -14.39 -11.34 15.20
CA THR A 30 -13.13 -11.40 14.44
C THR A 30 -13.30 -10.77 13.06
N ASP A 31 -14.44 -10.96 12.39
CA ASP A 31 -14.69 -10.37 11.06
C ASP A 31 -14.75 -8.84 11.13
N THR A 32 -15.38 -8.28 12.16
CA THR A 32 -15.41 -6.84 12.39
C THR A 32 -14.01 -6.28 12.60
N LYS A 33 -13.15 -6.99 13.35
CA LYS A 33 -11.74 -6.60 13.56
C LYS A 33 -10.94 -6.65 12.25
N ILE A 34 -11.10 -7.71 11.45
CA ILE A 34 -10.44 -7.86 10.15
C ILE A 34 -10.80 -6.68 9.23
N LYS A 35 -12.10 -6.38 9.11
CA LYS A 35 -12.60 -5.26 8.31
C LYS A 35 -12.02 -3.92 8.80
N GLY A 36 -11.99 -3.72 10.13
CA GLY A 36 -11.42 -2.53 10.76
C GLY A 36 -9.93 -2.35 10.45
N ILE A 37 -9.14 -3.42 10.55
CA ILE A 37 -7.71 -3.41 10.24
C ILE A 37 -7.48 -3.10 8.76
N ALA A 38 -8.24 -3.71 7.86
CA ALA A 38 -8.12 -3.48 6.42
C ALA A 38 -8.42 -2.02 6.06
N VAL A 39 -9.54 -1.47 6.54
CA VAL A 39 -9.88 -0.06 6.33
C VAL A 39 -8.80 0.84 6.94
N GLY A 40 -8.41 0.62 8.19
CA GLY A 40 -7.40 1.43 8.86
C GLY A 40 -6.07 1.45 8.10
N THR A 41 -5.59 0.28 7.66
CA THR A 41 -4.34 0.16 6.89
C THR A 41 -4.45 0.85 5.53
N SER A 42 -5.58 0.71 4.84
CA SER A 42 -5.82 1.37 3.55
C SER A 42 -5.84 2.89 3.66
N VAL A 43 -6.45 3.44 4.72
CA VAL A 43 -6.48 4.88 5.00
C VAL A 43 -5.07 5.38 5.29
N ILE A 44 -4.31 4.67 6.13
CA ILE A 44 -2.91 5.02 6.42
C ILE A 44 -2.07 5.01 5.12
N THR A 45 -2.28 4.02 4.24
CA THR A 45 -1.58 3.92 2.95
C THR A 45 -1.93 5.09 2.02
N PHE A 46 -3.21 5.48 1.95
CA PHE A 46 -3.63 6.65 1.17
C PHE A 46 -3.09 7.97 1.76
N LEU A 47 -3.08 8.13 3.08
CA LEU A 47 -2.45 9.31 3.71
C LEU A 47 -0.95 9.36 3.45
N PHE A 48 -0.28 8.20 3.43
CA PHE A 48 1.14 8.13 3.08
C PHE A 48 1.38 8.47 1.61
N SER A 49 0.49 8.11 0.69
CA SER A 49 0.62 8.51 -0.73
C SER A 49 0.44 10.02 -0.93
N LEU A 50 -0.42 10.68 -0.14
CA LEU A 50 -0.51 12.14 -0.09
C LEU A 50 0.79 12.78 0.42
N PHE A 51 1.45 12.16 1.40
CA PHE A 51 2.76 12.58 1.87
C PHE A 51 3.83 12.46 0.76
N VAL A 52 3.80 11.38 -0.05
CA VAL A 52 4.67 11.25 -1.23
C VAL A 52 4.39 12.36 -2.26
N LEU A 53 3.11 12.66 -2.53
CA LEU A 53 2.72 13.75 -3.42
C LEU A 53 3.26 15.11 -2.96
N ALA A 54 3.21 15.39 -1.65
CA ALA A 54 3.74 16.63 -1.09
C ALA A 54 5.26 16.79 -1.24
N GLN A 55 6.01 15.69 -1.41
CA GLN A 55 7.45 15.72 -1.66
C GLN A 55 7.80 15.85 -3.14
N TYR A 56 6.87 15.53 -4.05
CA TYR A 56 7.11 15.59 -5.49
C TYR A 56 7.18 17.04 -5.99
N ASN A 57 8.24 17.40 -6.73
CA ASN A 57 8.41 18.72 -7.31
C ASN A 57 8.16 18.70 -8.83
N PRO A 58 7.03 19.24 -9.33
CA PRO A 58 6.72 19.21 -10.76
C PRO A 58 7.63 20.08 -11.64
N ALA A 59 8.43 20.99 -11.04
CA ALA A 59 9.38 21.82 -11.79
C ALA A 59 10.68 21.08 -12.14
N LEU A 60 10.97 19.95 -11.48
CA LEU A 60 12.16 19.14 -11.74
C LEU A 60 11.81 18.03 -12.73
N ALA A 61 12.60 17.94 -13.81
CA ALA A 61 12.50 16.86 -14.77
C ALA A 61 13.22 15.59 -14.28
N GLY A 62 12.75 14.43 -14.72
CA GLY A 62 13.35 13.13 -14.39
C GLY A 62 12.61 12.40 -13.26
N LEU A 63 13.19 11.26 -12.85
CA LEU A 63 12.69 10.49 -11.72
C LEU A 63 13.04 11.21 -10.41
N GLN A 64 12.14 11.10 -9.44
CA GLN A 64 12.30 11.65 -8.10
C GLN A 64 12.07 10.54 -7.06
N LEU A 65 12.44 10.80 -5.80
CA LEU A 65 12.31 9.85 -4.69
C LEU A 65 12.94 8.49 -5.02
N GLU A 66 14.11 8.53 -5.65
CA GLU A 66 14.75 7.35 -6.19
C GLU A 66 15.35 6.45 -5.10
N HIS A 67 15.10 5.15 -5.24
CA HIS A 67 15.71 4.09 -4.46
C HIS A 67 16.41 3.12 -5.42
N LYS A 68 17.73 2.98 -5.31
CA LYS A 68 18.47 1.97 -6.07
C LYS A 68 19.23 1.05 -5.11
N GLY A 69 18.81 -0.20 -5.05
CA GLY A 69 19.48 -1.27 -4.32
C GLY A 69 19.87 -2.40 -5.25
N ASP A 70 21.03 -3.00 -5.03
CA ASP A 70 21.41 -4.22 -5.74
C ASP A 70 20.55 -5.39 -5.24
N TRP A 71 19.92 -6.13 -6.15
CA TRP A 71 19.08 -7.27 -5.80
C TRP A 71 19.80 -8.58 -6.12
N ILE A 72 20.22 -8.79 -7.36
CA ILE A 72 21.00 -9.95 -7.78
C ILE A 72 22.19 -9.46 -8.63
N PRO A 73 23.30 -9.07 -7.96
CA PRO A 73 24.45 -8.46 -8.65
C PRO A 73 25.08 -9.35 -9.72
N SER A 74 25.06 -10.68 -9.53
CA SER A 74 25.68 -11.65 -10.44
C SER A 74 25.10 -11.64 -11.86
N ILE A 75 23.87 -11.16 -12.01
CA ILE A 75 23.17 -11.02 -13.30
C ILE A 75 22.84 -9.55 -13.62
N GLY A 76 23.38 -8.61 -12.85
CA GLY A 76 23.17 -7.17 -13.06
C GLY A 76 21.75 -6.67 -12.73
N VAL A 77 20.99 -7.37 -11.87
CA VAL A 77 19.63 -6.98 -11.50
C VAL A 77 19.64 -6.07 -10.26
N SER A 78 19.00 -4.91 -10.39
CA SER A 78 18.80 -3.95 -9.29
C SER A 78 17.33 -3.70 -9.01
N TYR A 79 16.99 -3.53 -7.74
CA TYR A 79 15.72 -2.94 -7.32
C TYR A 79 15.81 -1.42 -7.46
N TYR A 80 15.20 -0.88 -8.51
CA TYR A 80 15.22 0.54 -8.80
C TYR A 80 13.80 1.08 -8.82
N LEU A 81 13.46 1.89 -7.80
CA LEU A 81 12.22 2.64 -7.72
C LEU A 81 12.48 4.12 -7.90
N GLY A 82 11.51 4.80 -8.48
CA GLY A 82 11.45 6.24 -8.61
C GLY A 82 10.07 6.62 -9.08
N VAL A 83 9.71 7.89 -8.98
CA VAL A 83 8.41 8.39 -9.40
C VAL A 83 8.58 9.55 -10.39
N ASP A 84 7.78 9.55 -11.44
CA ASP A 84 7.65 10.68 -12.38
C ASP A 84 6.25 11.32 -12.26
N GLY A 85 5.98 12.33 -13.09
CA GLY A 85 4.73 13.09 -13.03
C GLY A 85 3.47 12.27 -13.32
N LEU A 86 3.59 11.18 -14.08
CA LEU A 86 2.45 10.28 -14.33
C LEU A 86 2.29 9.29 -13.17
N SER A 87 3.39 8.69 -12.72
CA SER A 87 3.43 7.68 -11.68
C SER A 87 2.89 8.21 -10.36
N ILE A 88 3.17 9.48 -10.01
CA ILE A 88 2.66 10.06 -8.76
C ILE A 88 1.12 10.16 -8.76
N LEU A 89 0.52 10.48 -9.90
CA LEU A 89 -0.94 10.53 -10.06
C LEU A 89 -1.54 9.11 -9.99
N MET A 90 -0.87 8.13 -10.61
CA MET A 90 -1.29 6.74 -10.56
C MET A 90 -1.21 6.16 -9.15
N ILE A 91 -0.14 6.45 -8.40
CA ILE A 91 0.00 6.06 -7.00
C ILE A 91 -1.15 6.61 -6.15
N LEU A 92 -1.46 7.90 -6.32
CA LEU A 92 -2.57 8.54 -5.60
C LEU A 92 -3.91 7.90 -5.96
N LEU A 93 -4.16 7.69 -7.26
CA LEU A 93 -5.38 7.07 -7.74
C LEU A 93 -5.55 5.64 -7.21
N THR A 94 -4.51 4.81 -7.30
CA THR A 94 -4.54 3.42 -6.84
C THR A 94 -4.81 3.34 -5.35
N THR A 95 -4.08 4.09 -4.52
CA THR A 95 -4.29 4.08 -3.07
C THR A 95 -5.67 4.62 -2.67
N PHE A 96 -6.18 5.61 -3.39
CA PHE A 96 -7.53 6.14 -3.17
C PHE A 96 -8.62 5.13 -3.53
N ILE A 97 -8.54 4.52 -4.73
CA ILE A 97 -9.53 3.53 -5.18
C ILE A 97 -9.49 2.28 -4.29
N SER A 98 -8.30 1.80 -3.90
CA SER A 98 -8.18 0.68 -2.97
C SER A 98 -8.83 0.98 -1.61
N MET A 99 -8.59 2.17 -1.04
CA MET A 99 -9.23 2.59 0.20
C MET A 99 -10.77 2.61 0.09
N LEU A 100 -11.31 3.16 -1.00
CA LEU A 100 -12.75 3.16 -1.25
C LEU A 100 -13.31 1.75 -1.50
N GLY A 101 -12.57 0.91 -2.22
CA GLY A 101 -12.93 -0.48 -2.48
C GLY A 101 -13.04 -1.30 -1.19
N ILE A 102 -12.04 -1.18 -0.31
CA ILE A 102 -12.03 -1.84 1.00
C ILE A 102 -13.18 -1.31 1.88
N ALA A 103 -13.37 0.01 1.94
CA ALA A 103 -14.43 0.62 2.75
C ALA A 103 -15.84 0.23 2.27
N SER A 104 -16.08 0.22 0.96
CA SER A 104 -17.36 -0.17 0.37
C SER A 104 -17.68 -1.65 0.57
N SER A 105 -16.65 -2.50 0.66
CA SER A 105 -16.78 -3.94 0.87
C SER A 105 -17.16 -4.33 2.30
N TRP A 106 -17.20 -3.37 3.23
CA TRP A 106 -17.46 -3.62 4.65
C TRP A 106 -18.77 -4.37 4.93
N ARG A 107 -19.87 -3.94 4.30
CA ARG A 107 -21.20 -4.53 4.51
C ARG A 107 -21.48 -5.73 3.60
N PRO A 108 -21.18 -5.68 2.29
CA PRO A 108 -21.55 -6.76 1.37
C PRO A 108 -20.79 -8.06 1.61
N ILE A 109 -19.54 -8.00 2.09
CA ILE A 109 -18.72 -9.20 2.27
C ILE A 109 -19.00 -9.83 3.62
N THR A 110 -19.67 -10.99 3.59
CA THR A 110 -19.98 -11.82 4.76
C THR A 110 -19.30 -13.19 4.72
N ASP A 111 -18.97 -13.69 3.54
CA ASP A 111 -18.31 -14.98 3.36
C ASP A 111 -16.81 -14.81 3.11
N GLN A 112 -16.01 -15.71 3.69
CA GLN A 112 -14.55 -15.70 3.58
C GLN A 112 -13.89 -14.33 3.84
N VAL A 113 -14.43 -13.57 4.80
CA VAL A 113 -14.01 -12.19 5.14
C VAL A 113 -12.48 -12.08 5.25
N ARG A 114 -11.85 -13.00 5.98
CA ARG A 114 -10.38 -13.04 6.13
C ARG A 114 -9.66 -13.08 4.80
N ASN A 115 -10.01 -14.03 3.93
CA ASN A 115 -9.31 -14.21 2.66
C ASN A 115 -9.54 -13.01 1.75
N TYR A 116 -10.78 -12.52 1.69
CA TYR A 116 -11.13 -11.35 0.89
C TYR A 116 -10.26 -10.13 1.25
N PHE A 117 -10.19 -9.73 2.53
CA PHE A 117 -9.45 -8.56 2.97
C PHE A 117 -7.92 -8.75 3.03
N ILE A 118 -7.41 -9.98 2.88
CA ILE A 118 -5.98 -10.22 2.68
C ILE A 118 -5.55 -9.95 1.23
N PHE A 119 -6.44 -10.19 0.26
CA PHE A 119 -6.15 -10.03 -1.17
C PHE A 119 -6.51 -8.66 -1.75
N MET A 120 -7.36 -7.90 -1.06
CA MET A 120 -7.78 -6.54 -1.42
C MET A 120 -6.73 -5.50 -0.99
#